data_AF-A0A062VJP2-F1
#
_entry.id   AF-A0A062VJP2-F1
#
_cell.length_a   1.000
_cell.length_b   1.000
_cell.length_c   1.000
_cell.angle_alpha   90.00
_cell.angle_beta   90.00
_cell.angle_gamma   90.00
#
_symmetry.space_group_name_H-M   'P 1'
#
loop_
_entity.id
_entity.type
_entity.pdbx_description
1 polymer ?
#
loop_
_entity_poly.entity_id
_entity_poly.type
_entity_poly.pdbx_seq_one_letter_code
_entity_poly.pdbx_strand_id
1 'polypeptide(L)'
;MSDPAEPQVREQKPRRKMGALVDPVLVNWRIERTSRAFFNEVAARSRMSVSEFVDSMATNMELTDQGIPPWVPELDRDGELPIDTA
;
A
#
# COMPACT_ATOMS: atom_id res chain seq x y z
N MET A 1 35.48 -11.09 -27.96
CA MET A 1 34.49 -11.25 -26.88
C MET A 1 34.58 -10.03 -25.99
N SER A 2 33.57 -9.16 -26.06
CA SER A 2 33.09 -8.29 -24.99
C SER A 2 31.95 -7.47 -25.59
N ASP A 3 30.74 -7.93 -25.33
CA ASP A 3 29.48 -7.27 -25.68
C ASP A 3 29.29 -6.11 -24.69
N PRO A 4 29.19 -4.84 -25.13
CA PRO A 4 28.92 -3.74 -24.22
C PRO A 4 27.44 -3.76 -23.82
N ALA A 5 27.20 -3.93 -22.52
CA ALA A 5 25.87 -3.98 -21.92
C ALA A 5 24.97 -2.85 -22.44
N GLU A 6 23.90 -3.23 -23.15
CA GLU A 6 22.84 -2.33 -23.60
C GLU A 6 22.24 -1.59 -22.39
N PRO A 7 22.01 -0.27 -22.48
CA PRO A 7 21.29 0.45 -21.45
C PRO A 7 19.83 -0.03 -21.48
N GLN A 8 19.45 -0.81 -20.45
CA GLN A 8 18.07 -1.21 -20.27
C GLN A 8 17.20 0.04 -20.10
N VAL A 9 16.47 0.39 -21.16
CA VAL A 9 15.47 1.44 -21.16
C VAL A 9 14.42 1.04 -20.13
N ARG A 10 14.46 1.65 -18.94
CA ARG A 10 13.42 1.50 -17.94
C ARG A 10 12.13 2.03 -18.55
N GLU A 11 11.26 1.12 -18.95
CA GLU A 11 9.91 1.40 -19.38
C GLU A 11 9.18 2.12 -18.23
N GLN A 12 9.19 3.46 -18.29
CA GLN A 12 8.49 4.28 -17.32
C GLN A 12 7.00 4.14 -17.60
N LYS A 13 6.30 3.37 -16.76
CA LYS A 13 4.83 3.34 -16.75
C LYS A 13 4.35 4.79 -16.71
N PRO A 14 3.44 5.22 -17.60
CA PRO A 14 3.02 6.60 -17.68
C PRO A 14 2.54 7.06 -16.30
N ARG A 15 3.13 8.16 -15.81
CA ARG A 15 2.68 8.84 -14.59
C ARG A 15 1.17 8.99 -14.68
N ARG A 16 0.45 8.72 -13.58
CA ARG A 16 -1.01 8.94 -13.50
C ARG A 16 -1.33 10.26 -14.21
N LYS A 17 -2.25 10.20 -15.20
CA LYS A 17 -2.60 11.39 -15.99
C LYS A 17 -2.97 12.52 -15.04
N MET A 18 -2.57 13.75 -15.38
CA MET A 18 -2.99 14.94 -14.62
C MET A 18 -4.52 14.92 -14.50
N GLY A 19 -5.06 14.95 -13.28
CA GLY A 19 -6.50 14.77 -13.00
C GLY A 19 -6.97 13.34 -12.69
N ALA A 20 -6.07 12.36 -12.51
CA ALA A 20 -6.44 10.99 -12.13
C ALA A 20 -6.85 10.82 -10.66
N LEU A 21 -6.52 11.78 -9.79
CA LEU A 21 -6.96 11.78 -8.39
C LEU A 21 -8.26 12.56 -8.29
N VAL A 22 -9.31 11.92 -7.76
CA VAL A 22 -10.65 12.51 -7.61
C VAL A 22 -10.68 13.55 -6.48
N ASP A 23 -10.10 13.22 -5.33
CA ASP A 23 -10.04 14.09 -4.15
C ASP A 23 -8.67 13.93 -3.45
N PRO A 24 -7.60 14.59 -3.97
CA PRO A 24 -6.25 14.40 -3.45
C PRO A 24 -6.05 15.13 -2.11
N VAL A 25 -5.54 14.41 -1.11
CA VAL A 25 -5.12 14.99 0.18
C VAL A 25 -3.64 14.75 0.46
N LEU A 26 -3.03 15.64 1.25
CA LEU A 26 -1.66 15.44 1.73
C LEU A 26 -1.63 14.53 2.96
N VAL A 27 -0.79 13.51 2.89
CA VAL A 27 -0.57 12.53 3.94
C VAL A 27 0.42 13.11 4.96
N ASN A 28 -0.04 13.50 6.17
CA ASN A 28 0.76 14.26 7.15
C ASN A 28 0.93 13.58 8.54
N TRP A 29 1.28 12.30 8.56
CA TRP A 29 1.61 11.58 9.80
C TRP A 29 3.09 11.24 9.87
N ARG A 30 3.61 11.14 11.10
CA ARG A 30 5.01 10.78 11.36
C ARG A 30 5.18 9.26 11.29
N ILE A 31 6.19 8.82 10.55
CA ILE A 31 6.62 7.42 10.48
C ILE A 31 8.13 7.32 10.58
N GLU A 32 8.60 6.11 10.89
CA GLU A 32 10.02 5.80 10.85
C GLU A 32 10.60 5.96 9.44
N ARG A 33 11.86 6.40 9.38
CA ARG A 33 12.60 6.57 8.12
C ARG A 33 12.70 5.24 7.37
N THR A 34 12.90 4.15 8.09
CA THR A 34 13.02 2.79 7.54
C THR A 34 11.72 2.34 6.89
N SER A 35 10.57 2.58 7.54
CA SER A 35 9.25 2.30 6.96
C SER A 35 9.01 3.09 5.69
N ARG A 36 9.35 4.39 5.67
CA ARG A 36 9.26 5.20 4.44
C ARG A 36 10.12 4.64 3.32
N ALA A 37 11.36 4.26 3.62
CA ALA A 37 12.28 3.70 2.63
C ALA A 37 11.74 2.38 2.06
N PHE A 38 11.19 1.51 2.92
CA PHE A 38 10.56 0.27 2.51
C PHE A 38 9.41 0.51 1.52
N PHE A 39 8.46 1.40 1.83
CA PHE A 39 7.35 1.72 0.92
C PHE A 39 7.83 2.26 -0.42
N ASN A 40 8.84 3.14 -0.42
CA ASN A 40 9.43 3.66 -1.66
C ASN A 40 10.01 2.53 -2.53
N GLU A 41 10.71 1.59 -1.90
CA GLU A 41 11.37 0.49 -2.60
C GLU A 41 10.36 -0.50 -3.18
N VAL A 42 9.32 -0.86 -2.42
CA VAL A 42 8.26 -1.78 -2.87
C VAL A 42 7.44 -1.13 -3.99
N ALA A 43 7.06 0.15 -3.85
CA ALA A 43 6.35 0.88 -4.91
C ALA A 43 7.15 0.90 -6.22
N ALA A 44 8.47 1.12 -6.14
CA ALA A 44 9.35 1.09 -7.29
C ALA A 44 9.39 -0.29 -7.97
N ARG A 45 9.47 -1.38 -7.20
CA ARG A 45 9.38 -2.76 -7.73
C ARG A 45 8.05 -3.03 -8.41
N SER A 46 6.96 -2.50 -7.85
CA SER A 46 5.60 -2.61 -8.41
C SER A 46 5.33 -1.65 -9.58
N ARG A 47 6.33 -0.87 -10.03
CA ARG A 47 6.19 0.16 -11.08
C ARG A 47 5.06 1.16 -10.79
N MET A 48 4.86 1.49 -9.52
CA MET A 48 3.87 2.45 -9.03
C MET A 48 4.54 3.67 -8.43
N SER A 49 3.86 4.81 -8.45
CA SER A 49 4.23 5.89 -7.53
C SER A 49 3.92 5.47 -6.09
N VAL A 50 4.63 6.06 -5.11
CA VAL A 50 4.41 5.72 -3.69
C VAL A 50 2.98 6.05 -3.24
N SER A 51 2.43 7.18 -3.70
CA SER A 51 1.03 7.53 -3.43
C SER A 51 0.05 6.52 -4.02
N GLU A 52 0.23 6.12 -5.29
CA GLU A 52 -0.58 5.08 -5.93
C GLU A 52 -0.47 3.73 -5.22
N PHE A 53 0.73 3.38 -4.76
CA PHE A 53 0.97 2.16 -4.00
C PHE A 53 0.23 2.20 -2.66
N VAL A 54 0.28 3.31 -1.92
CA VAL A 54 -0.42 3.48 -0.65
C VAL A 54 -1.94 3.46 -0.84
N ASP A 55 -2.47 4.14 -1.86
CA ASP A 55 -3.91 4.08 -2.22
C ASP A 55 -4.34 2.63 -2.49
N SER A 56 -3.52 1.91 -3.27
CA SER A 56 -3.79 0.51 -3.65
C SER A 56 -3.72 -0.41 -2.43
N MET A 57 -2.75 -0.20 -1.54
CA MET A 57 -2.62 -0.92 -0.29
C MET A 57 -3.84 -0.72 0.60
N ALA A 58 -4.34 0.52 0.75
CA ALA A 58 -5.55 0.79 1.53
C ALA A 58 -6.79 0.13 0.93
N THR A 59 -6.90 0.10 -0.40
CA THR A 59 -8.04 -0.51 -1.11
C THR A 59 -8.07 -2.04 -1.01
N ASN A 60 -6.89 -2.67 -0.92
CA ASN A 60 -6.74 -4.14 -0.97
C ASN A 60 -6.32 -4.73 0.38
N MET A 61 -6.39 -3.97 1.48
CA MET A 61 -6.02 -4.45 2.80
C MET A 61 -7.03 -5.51 3.25
N GLU A 62 -6.53 -6.68 3.62
CA GLU A 62 -7.35 -7.70 4.28
C GLU A 62 -7.74 -7.21 5.68
N LEU A 63 -9.03 -7.31 6.01
CA LEU A 63 -9.59 -6.91 7.28
C LEU A 63 -10.30 -8.09 7.93
N THR A 64 -10.29 -8.14 9.26
CA THR A 64 -11.08 -9.05 10.08
C THR A 64 -12.56 -8.65 10.06
N ASP A 65 -13.40 -9.44 10.73
CA ASP A 65 -14.80 -9.10 11.00
C ASP A 65 -14.98 -7.78 11.76
N GLN A 66 -13.99 -7.40 12.58
CA GLN A 66 -13.94 -6.11 13.28
C GLN A 66 -13.49 -4.93 12.39
N GLY A 67 -13.16 -5.17 11.12
CA GLY A 67 -12.71 -4.12 10.19
C GLY A 67 -11.27 -3.63 10.46
N ILE A 68 -10.47 -4.41 11.21
CA ILE A 68 -9.06 -4.13 11.46
C ILE A 68 -8.18 -5.14 10.73
N PRO A 69 -6.92 -4.81 10.39
CA PRO A 69 -6.01 -5.80 9.82
C PRO A 69 -5.64 -6.91 10.81
N PRO A 70 -5.31 -8.13 10.34
CA PRO A 70 -5.03 -9.29 11.21
C PRO A 70 -3.79 -9.16 12.10
N TRP A 71 -2.89 -8.21 11.81
CA TRP A 71 -1.73 -7.91 12.66
C TRP A 71 -2.02 -6.88 13.77
N VAL A 72 -3.20 -6.27 13.75
CA VAL A 72 -3.66 -5.40 14.84
C VAL A 72 -4.31 -6.29 15.90
N PRO A 73 -3.96 -6.15 17.19
CA PRO A 73 -4.61 -6.91 18.25
C PRO A 73 -6.13 -6.75 18.21
N GLU A 74 -6.85 -7.86 18.35
CA GLU A 74 -8.31 -7.85 18.41
C GLU A 74 -8.79 -6.93 19.53
N LEU A 75 -9.84 -6.16 19.22
CA LEU A 75 -10.50 -5.32 20.20
C LEU A 75 -11.39 -6.17 21.09
N ASP A 76 -11.52 -5.77 22.35
CA ASP A 76 -12.38 -6.45 23.30
C ASP A 76 -13.83 -6.46 22.78
N ARG A 77 -14.43 -7.64 22.73
CA ARG A 77 -15.80 -7.87 22.27
C ARG A 77 -16.74 -7.81 23.46
N ASP A 78 -16.61 -6.77 24.27
CA ASP A 78 -17.46 -6.55 25.44
C ASP A 78 -18.92 -6.43 24.99
N GLY A 79 -19.70 -7.50 25.17
CA GLY A 79 -21.12 -7.56 24.87
C GLY A 79 -21.52 -8.31 23.59
N GLU A 80 -20.59 -8.93 22.85
CA GLU A 80 -20.97 -9.89 21.79
C GLU A 80 -21.46 -11.20 22.44
N LEU A 81 -22.78 -11.40 22.47
CA LEU A 81 -23.34 -12.71 22.79
C LEU A 81 -22.86 -13.72 21.73
N PRO A 82 -22.34 -14.90 22.12
CA PRO A 82 -22.01 -15.94 21.16
C PRO A 82 -23.27 -16.26 20.34
N ILE A 83 -23.21 -16.09 19.03
CA ILE A 83 -24.24 -16.62 18.15
C ILE A 83 -23.97 -18.14 18.09
N ASP A 84 -24.66 -18.89 18.94
CA ASP A 84 -24.73 -20.35 18.83
C ASP A 84 -25.18 -20.68 17.41
N THR A 85 -24.24 -21.20 16.62
CA THR A 85 -24.54 -21.77 15.31
C THR A 85 -25.12 -23.16 15.59
N ALA A 86 -26.44 -23.22 15.79
CA ALA A 86 -27.21 -24.45 15.90
C ALA A 86 -27.31 -25.18 14.56
#